data_AF-A0A7X0D4B4-F1
#
_entry.id   AF-A0A7X0D4B4-F1
#
_cell.length_a   1.000
_cell.length_b   1.000
_cell.length_c   1.000
_cell.angle_alpha   90.00
_cell.angle_beta   90.00
_cell.angle_gamma   90.00
#
_symmetry.space_group_name_H-M   'P 1'
#
loop_
_entity.id
_entity.type
_entity.pdbx_description
1 polymer ?
#
loop_
_entity_poly.entity_id
_entity_poly.type
_entity_poly.pdbx_seq_one_letter_code
_entity_poly.pdbx_strand_id
1 'polypeptide(L)' 'MSAPSEEEAAAGLAERTLDDTRRRLADLDGLPVSEHVAVFDRLHQDLTAVLGSLDQQEEQGGP' A
#
# COMPACT_ATOMS: atom_id res chain seq x y z
N MET A 1 -3.46 10.98 -25.39
CA MET A 1 -3.03 9.94 -24.43
C MET A 1 -4.31 9.38 -23.83
N SER A 2 -4.54 8.08 -23.96
CA SER A 2 -5.71 7.43 -23.34
C SER A 2 -5.54 7.42 -21.82
N ALA A 3 -6.64 7.51 -21.07
CA ALA A 3 -6.60 7.35 -19.62
C ALA A 3 -6.18 5.91 -19.27
N PRO A 4 -5.44 5.71 -18.17
CA PRO A 4 -5.13 4.37 -17.69
C PRO A 4 -6.42 3.62 -17.36
N SER A 5 -6.41 2.32 -17.62
CA SER A 5 -7.49 1.41 -17.24
C SER A 5 -7.56 1.33 -15.71
N GLU A 6 -8.73 1.00 -15.15
CA GLU A 6 -8.92 0.88 -13.70
C GLU A 6 -7.95 -0.15 -13.09
N GLU A 7 -7.68 -1.23 -13.81
CA GLU A 7 -6.69 -2.25 -13.44
C GLU A 7 -5.25 -1.71 -13.42
N GLU A 8 -4.88 -0.84 -14.37
CA GLU A 8 -3.56 -0.19 -14.39
C GLU A 8 -3.43 0.84 -13.24
N ALA A 9 -4.53 1.51 -12.89
CA ALA A 9 -4.57 2.42 -11.75
C ALA A 9 -4.44 1.68 -10.41
N ALA A 10 -5.13 0.53 -10.28
CA ALA A 10 -5.05 -0.38 -9.14
C ALA A 10 -3.63 -0.96 -8.99
N ALA A 11 -3.04 -1.46 -10.07
CA ALA A 11 -1.67 -1.96 -10.10
C ALA A 11 -0.66 -0.86 -9.70
N GLY A 12 -0.81 0.35 -10.23
CA GLY A 12 0.04 1.48 -9.85
C GLY A 12 -0.11 1.89 -8.38
N LEU A 13 -1.31 1.79 -7.81
CA LEU A 13 -1.53 2.04 -6.38
C LEU A 13 -0.85 0.98 -5.51
N ALA A 14 -0.98 -0.30 -5.88
CA ALA A 14 -0.34 -1.42 -5.20
C ALA A 14 1.19 -1.30 -5.23
N GLU A 15 1.77 -1.04 -6.39
CA GLU A 15 3.23 -0.90 -6.55
C GLU A 15 3.81 0.24 -5.70
N ARG A 16 3.18 1.42 -5.72
CA ARG A 16 3.62 2.55 -4.89
C ARG A 16 3.55 2.24 -3.40
N THR A 17 2.48 1.58 -2.98
CA THR A 17 2.30 1.19 -1.56
C THR A 17 3.36 0.18 -1.12
N LEU A 18 3.72 -0.76 -1.99
CA LEU A 18 4.78 -1.73 -1.71
C LEU A 18 6.16 -1.08 -1.63
N ASP A 19 6.47 -0.13 -2.52
CA ASP A 19 7.74 0.61 -2.48
C ASP A 19 7.88 1.41 -1.18
N ASP A 20 6.84 2.18 -0.82
CA ASP A 20 6.81 2.94 0.42
C ASP A 20 6.93 2.04 1.66
N THR A 21 6.26 0.89 1.64
CA THR A 21 6.35 -0.12 2.71
C THR A 21 7.77 -0.65 2.85
N ARG A 22 8.40 -1.05 1.74
CA ARG A 22 9.79 -1.55 1.75
C ARG A 22 10.76 -0.51 2.26
N ARG A 23 10.59 0.75 1.85
CA ARG A 23 11.42 1.86 2.33
C ARG A 23 11.31 2.05 3.84
N ARG A 24 10.08 2.08 4.37
CA ARG A 24 9.85 2.20 5.83
C ARG A 24 10.42 1.01 6.61
N LEU A 25 10.35 -0.20 6.05
CA LEU A 25 10.97 -1.38 6.66
C LEU A 25 12.50 -1.29 6.64
N ALA A 26 13.11 -0.74 5.59
CA ALA A 26 14.56 -0.52 5.54
C ALA A 26 15.02 0.53 6.58
N ASP A 27 14.18 1.53 6.88
CA ASP A 27 14.48 2.54 7.89
C ASP A 27 14.41 1.98 9.34
N LEU A 28 13.81 0.81 9.56
CA LEU A 28 13.72 0.18 10.90
C LEU A 28 15.09 -0.11 11.51
N ASP A 29 16.09 -0.45 10.70
CA ASP A 29 17.45 -0.75 11.17
C ASP A 29 18.10 0.45 11.88
N GLY A 30 17.63 1.68 11.57
CA GLY A 30 18.07 2.91 12.21
C GLY A 30 17.28 3.30 13.46
N LEU A 31 16.21 2.58 13.80
CA LEU A 31 15.30 2.91 14.88
C LEU A 31 15.49 2.00 16.11
N PRO A 32 15.20 2.50 17.33
CA PRO A 32 15.10 1.65 18.50
C PRO A 32 14.03 0.56 18.30
N VAL A 33 14.28 -0.65 18.82
CA VAL A 33 13.33 -1.77 18.74
C VAL A 33 11.97 -1.43 19.35
N SER A 34 11.91 -0.52 20.33
CA SER A 34 10.65 -0.02 20.90
C SER A 34 9.75 0.68 19.88
N GLU A 35 10.34 1.29 18.84
CA GLU A 35 9.61 1.99 17.79
C GLU A 35 9.13 1.04 16.68
N HIS A 36 9.70 -0.17 16.59
CA HIS A 36 9.37 -1.11 15.50
C HIS A 36 7.90 -1.49 15.52
N VAL A 37 7.32 -1.70 16.70
CA VAL A 37 5.88 -2.06 16.85
C VAL A 37 4.98 -0.97 16.28
N ALA A 38 5.25 0.30 16.60
CA ALA A 38 4.47 1.43 16.09
C ALA A 38 4.57 1.55 14.56
N VAL A 39 5.76 1.29 13.99
CA VAL A 39 5.95 1.24 12.54
C VAL A 39 5.17 0.10 11.90
N PHE A 40 5.21 -1.11 12.48
CA PHE A 40 4.45 -2.25 11.97
C PHE A 40 2.94 -2.02 12.03
N ASP A 41 2.42 -1.47 13.14
CA ASP A 41 1.00 -1.14 13.28
C ASP A 41 0.56 -0.14 12.20
N ARG A 42 1.39 0.87 11.95
CA ARG A 42 1.11 1.87 10.92
C ARG A 42 1.13 1.25 9.52
N LEU A 43 2.12 0.41 9.22
CA LEU A 43 2.21 -0.30 7.94
C LEU A 43 1.00 -1.21 7.73
N HIS A 44 0.56 -1.93 8.76
CA HIS A 44 -0.61 -2.78 8.70
C HIS A 44 -1.87 -1.99 8.38
N GLN A 45 -2.07 -0.83 9.01
CA GLN A 45 -3.21 0.06 8.73
C GLN A 45 -3.17 0.60 7.29
N ASP A 46 -2.01 1.09 6.84
CA ASP A 46 -1.83 1.65 5.50
C ASP A 46 -2.10 0.56 4.43
N LEU A 47 -1.57 -0.66 4.61
CA LEU A 47 -1.80 -1.79 3.70
C LEU A 47 -3.26 -2.24 3.68
N THR A 48 -3.91 -2.32 4.85
CA THR A 48 -5.32 -2.70 4.95
C THR A 48 -6.22 -1.67 4.26
N ALA A 49 -5.92 -0.38 4.39
CA ALA A 49 -6.65 0.68 3.70
C ALA A 49 -6.49 0.60 2.19
N VAL A 50 -5.28 0.30 1.70
CA VAL A 50 -5.02 0.12 0.27
C VAL A 50 -5.72 -1.12 -0.27
N LEU A 51 -5.64 -2.26 0.42
CA LEU A 51 -6.38 -3.47 0.03
C LEU A 51 -7.88 -3.20 -0.05
N GLY A 52 -8.47 -2.56 0.97
CA GLY A 52 -9.89 -2.19 0.92
C GLY A 52 -10.24 -1.21 -0.19
N SER A 53 -9.29 -0.38 -0.64
CA SER A 53 -9.49 0.51 -1.79
C SER A 53 -9.39 -0.23 -3.13
N LEU A 54 -8.53 -1.26 -3.20
CA LEU A 54 -8.38 -2.12 -4.37
C LEU A 54 -9.60 -3.04 -4.53
N ASP A 55 -10.07 -3.65 -3.45
CA ASP A 55 -11.30 -4.47 -3.43
C ASP A 55 -12.50 -3.66 -3.93
N GLN A 56 -12.64 -2.40 -3.49
CA GLN A 56 -13.69 -1.50 -3.97
C GLN A 56 -13.56 -1.13 -5.45
N GLN A 57 -12.34 -1.09 -6.00
CA GLN A 57 -12.12 -0.84 -7.43
C GLN A 57 -12.47 -2.07 -8.26
N GLU A 58 -12.14 -3.26 -7.76
CA GLU A 58 -12.55 -4.53 -8.38
C GLU A 58 -14.08 -4.70 -8.39
N GLU A 59 -14.77 -4.32 -7.31
CA GLU A 59 -16.23 -4.34 -7.21
C GLU A 59 -16.92 -3.31 -8.14
N GLN A 60 -16.28 -2.17 -8.40
CA GLN A 60 -16.80 -1.10 -9.26
C GLN A 60 -16.51 -1.33 -10.76
N GLY A 61 -15.48 -2.12 -11.10
CA GLY A 61 -15.14 -2.53 -12.46
C GLY A 61 -15.81 -3.83 -12.92
N GLY A 62 -16.72 -4.41 -12.13
CA GLY A 62 -17.41 -5.65 -12.45
C GLY A 62 -18.41 -5.53 -13.62
N PRO A 63 -18.42 -6.46 -14.59
CA PRO A 63 -19.48 -6.58 -15.60
C PRO A 63 -20.82 -7.06 -15.03
#